data_AF-A0A960PS63-F1
#
_entry.id   AF-A0A960PS63-F1
#
_cell.length_a   1.000
_cell.length_b   1.000
_cell.length_c   1.000
_cell.angle_alpha   90.00
_cell.angle_beta   90.00
_cell.angle_gamma   90.00
#
_symmetry.space_group_name_H-M   'P 1'
#
loop_
_entity.id
_entity.type
_entity.pdbx_description
1 polymer ?
#
loop_
_entity_poly.entity_id
_entity_poly.type
_entity_poly.pdbx_seq_one_letter_code
_entity_poly.pdbx_strand_id
1 'polypeptide(L)'
;PGFCTRPDSRAMAAFFIARGDAETAALFRPSSMELVRSLGGDPLTLVSEMPLFLMDSTPPGDPQAPPYPTGTDGRLAFLAWARQRRQEVGDEAFREEARRFGIRPMPLRDQMRLQLAFLAEGLAAAAHP
;
A
#
# COMPACT_ATOMS: atom_id res chain seq x y z
N PRO A 1 1.91 24.61 2.06
CA PRO A 1 1.35 23.24 2.16
C PRO A 1 0.50 22.93 0.92
N GLY A 2 0.48 21.68 0.43
CA GLY A 2 -0.27 21.28 -0.77
C GLY A 2 -0.33 19.75 -0.92
N PHE A 3 -1.12 19.27 -1.88
CA PHE A 3 -1.32 17.83 -2.14
C PHE A 3 -0.50 17.37 -3.33
N CYS A 4 0.23 16.27 -3.17
CA CYS A 4 0.75 15.47 -4.28
C CYS A 4 -0.14 14.23 -4.39
N THR A 5 -0.80 14.04 -5.52
CA THR A 5 -1.69 12.89 -5.74
C THR A 5 -1.15 11.95 -6.80
N ARG A 6 -1.60 10.70 -6.76
CA ARG A 6 -1.44 9.74 -7.85
C ARG A 6 -2.80 9.58 -8.56
N PRO A 7 -2.85 9.43 -9.90
CA PRO A 7 -1.70 9.38 -10.81
C PRO A 7 -1.24 10.72 -11.39
N ASP A 8 -2.07 11.78 -11.39
CA ASP A 8 -1.76 13.07 -12.04
C ASP A 8 -2.40 14.26 -11.27
N SER A 9 -1.56 15.19 -10.78
CA SER A 9 -1.99 16.36 -10.03
C SER A 9 -2.73 17.39 -10.89
N ARG A 10 -2.46 17.48 -12.19
CA ARG A 10 -3.22 18.34 -13.12
C ARG A 10 -4.61 17.80 -13.35
N ALA A 11 -4.78 16.49 -13.49
CA ALA A 11 -6.08 15.86 -13.63
C ALA A 11 -6.96 16.13 -12.38
N MET A 12 -6.37 16.04 -11.18
CA MET A 12 -7.07 16.38 -9.95
C MET A 12 -7.41 17.87 -9.86
N ALA A 13 -6.49 18.77 -10.19
CA ALA A 13 -6.78 20.20 -10.23
C ALA A 13 -7.93 20.51 -11.21
N ALA A 14 -7.93 19.92 -12.41
CA ALA A 14 -8.98 20.08 -13.41
C ALA A 14 -10.35 19.59 -12.91
N PHE A 15 -10.38 18.49 -12.15
CA PHE A 15 -11.60 17.96 -11.54
C PHE A 15 -12.25 18.95 -10.56
N PHE A 16 -11.46 19.63 -9.72
CA PHE A 16 -12.00 20.63 -8.79
C PHE A 16 -12.37 21.94 -9.48
N ILE A 17 -11.60 22.38 -10.48
CA ILE A 17 -11.94 23.54 -11.33
C ILE A 17 -13.31 23.33 -12.00
N ALA A 18 -13.54 22.15 -12.57
CA ALA A 18 -14.81 21.82 -13.23
C ALA A 18 -16.03 21.86 -12.28
N ARG A 19 -15.80 21.85 -10.96
CA ARG A 19 -16.83 21.95 -9.92
C ARG A 19 -16.91 23.33 -9.27
N GLY A 20 -16.16 24.30 -9.78
CA GLY A 20 -16.11 25.66 -9.23
C GLY A 20 -15.26 25.80 -7.97
N ASP A 21 -14.46 24.79 -7.62
CA ASP A 21 -13.61 24.79 -6.42
C ASP A 21 -12.15 25.12 -6.78
N ALA A 22 -11.92 26.38 -7.13
CA ALA A 22 -10.60 26.87 -7.51
C ALA A 22 -9.60 26.90 -6.33
N GLU A 23 -10.11 27.05 -5.10
CA GLU A 23 -9.29 27.08 -3.89
C GLU A 23 -8.65 25.71 -3.65
N THR A 24 -9.45 24.62 -3.68
CA THR A 24 -8.92 23.25 -3.56
C THR A 24 -8.02 22.90 -4.75
N ALA A 25 -8.37 23.34 -5.97
CA ALA A 25 -7.54 23.11 -7.15
C ALA A 25 -6.12 23.69 -7.00
N ALA A 26 -5.98 24.86 -6.36
CA ALA A 26 -4.69 25.53 -6.14
C ALA A 26 -3.78 24.80 -5.15
N LEU A 27 -4.31 23.83 -4.40
CA LEU A 27 -3.55 23.02 -3.44
C LEU A 27 -2.78 21.88 -4.12
N PHE A 28 -3.17 21.45 -5.33
CA PHE A 28 -2.49 20.36 -6.03
C PHE A 28 -1.13 20.82 -6.59
N ARG A 29 -0.08 20.09 -6.25
CA ARG A 29 1.29 20.33 -6.71
C ARG A 29 1.80 19.10 -7.44
N PRO A 30 2.66 19.27 -8.47
CA PRO A 30 3.29 18.13 -9.12
C PRO A 30 4.06 17.29 -8.09
N SER A 31 3.87 15.98 -8.14
CA SER A 31 4.71 15.01 -7.44
C SER A 31 6.14 15.03 -7.98
N SER A 32 7.09 14.46 -7.24
CA SER A 32 8.47 14.30 -7.71
C SER A 32 8.53 13.52 -9.04
N MET A 33 7.66 12.52 -9.21
CA MET A 33 7.55 11.76 -10.46
C MET A 33 7.05 12.62 -11.62
N GLU A 34 6.03 13.46 -11.41
CA GLU A 34 5.55 14.39 -12.44
C GLU A 34 6.61 15.43 -12.79
N LEU A 35 7.35 15.92 -11.80
CA LEU A 35 8.48 16.82 -12.03
C LEU A 35 9.55 16.15 -12.90
N VAL A 36 9.97 14.93 -12.55
CA VAL A 36 10.98 14.17 -13.31
C VAL A 36 10.49 13.90 -14.74
N ARG A 37 9.23 13.47 -14.92
CA ARG A 37 8.63 13.29 -16.25
C ARG A 37 8.59 14.59 -17.08
N SER A 38 8.41 15.74 -16.44
CA SER A 38 8.38 17.04 -17.14
C SER A 38 9.73 17.46 -17.73
N LEU A 39 10.84 16.87 -17.26
CA LEU A 39 12.18 17.13 -17.81
C LEU A 39 12.41 16.46 -19.17
N GLY A 40 11.46 15.66 -19.64
CA GLY A 40 11.53 14.92 -20.91
C GLY A 40 12.13 13.52 -20.76
N GLY A 41 12.20 12.80 -21.88
CA GLY A 41 12.57 11.38 -21.92
C GLY A 41 11.44 10.46 -21.47
N ASP A 42 11.80 9.19 -21.25
CA ASP A 42 10.90 8.16 -20.70
C ASP A 42 11.48 7.61 -19.40
N PRO A 43 11.28 8.31 -18.26
CA PRO A 43 11.88 7.89 -17.00
C PRO A 43 11.25 6.59 -16.50
N LEU A 44 12.10 5.60 -16.24
CA LEU A 44 11.70 4.33 -15.65
C LEU A 44 10.95 4.58 -14.34
N THR A 45 9.67 4.21 -14.33
CA THR A 45 8.78 4.35 -13.17
C THR A 45 8.39 2.98 -12.68
N LEU A 46 9.07 2.51 -11.62
CA LEU A 46 8.82 1.22 -11.00
C LEU A 46 8.27 1.43 -9.59
N VAL A 47 7.07 0.92 -9.33
CA VAL A 47 6.45 0.91 -8.00
C VAL A 47 6.13 -0.54 -7.66
N SER A 48 6.78 -1.09 -6.65
CA SER A 48 6.42 -2.39 -6.09
C SER A 48 5.61 -2.20 -4.81
N GLU A 49 4.56 -3.01 -4.66
CA GLU A 49 3.88 -3.19 -3.38
C GLU A 49 4.34 -4.51 -2.79
N MET A 50 4.79 -4.50 -1.53
CA MET A 50 5.27 -5.68 -0.82
C MET A 50 4.31 -6.02 0.32
N PRO A 51 3.83 -7.27 0.45
CA PRO A 51 3.10 -7.67 1.64
C PRO A 51 4.04 -7.57 2.85
N LEU A 52 3.64 -6.77 3.85
CA LEU A 52 4.42 -6.65 5.09
C LEU A 52 4.20 -7.84 6.02
N PHE A 53 3.02 -8.44 5.94
CA PHE A 53 2.61 -9.59 6.74
C PHE A 53 2.02 -10.65 5.84
N LEU A 54 2.25 -11.90 6.23
CA LEU A 54 1.60 -13.08 5.72
C LEU A 54 0.58 -13.54 6.76
N MET A 55 -0.52 -14.10 6.28
CA MET A 55 -1.56 -14.67 7.12
C MET A 55 -1.87 -16.06 6.57
N ASP A 56 -1.71 -17.07 7.41
CA ASP A 56 -2.19 -18.41 7.09
C ASP A 56 -3.73 -18.40 7.10
N SER A 57 -4.37 -19.38 6.46
CA SER A 57 -5.83 -19.47 6.45
C SER A 57 -6.38 -19.52 7.88
N THR A 58 -7.34 -18.64 8.20
CA THR A 58 -7.93 -18.56 9.54
C THR A 58 -8.53 -19.92 9.93
N PRO A 59 -8.16 -20.51 11.09
CA PRO A 59 -8.79 -21.75 11.54
C PRO A 59 -10.30 -21.54 11.70
N PRO A 60 -11.15 -22.38 11.10
CA PRO A 60 -12.60 -22.23 11.26
C PRO A 60 -13.00 -22.48 12.71
N GLY A 61 -13.78 -21.55 13.27
CA GLY A 61 -14.52 -21.77 14.53
C GLY A 61 -14.00 -21.09 15.79
N ASP A 62 -12.93 -20.28 15.75
CA ASP A 62 -12.54 -19.44 16.89
C ASP A 62 -13.17 -18.04 16.78
N PRO A 63 -14.08 -17.64 17.71
CA PRO A 63 -14.71 -16.31 17.70
C PRO A 63 -13.72 -15.14 17.87
N GLN A 64 -12.53 -15.41 18.40
CA GLN A 64 -11.47 -14.41 18.55
C GLN A 64 -10.58 -14.31 17.32
N ALA A 65 -10.75 -15.20 16.34
CA ALA A 65 -9.91 -15.22 15.17
C ALA A 65 -10.04 -13.96 14.32
N PRO A 66 -8.94 -13.48 13.74
CA PRO A 66 -8.95 -12.34 12.83
C PRO A 66 -9.79 -12.64 11.58
N PRO A 67 -10.62 -11.67 11.12
CA PRO A 67 -11.27 -11.79 9.83
C PRO A 67 -10.21 -11.75 8.71
N TYR A 68 -10.44 -12.51 7.64
CA TYR A 68 -9.49 -12.57 6.53
C TYR A 68 -9.53 -11.26 5.72
N PRO A 69 -8.40 -10.57 5.48
CA PRO A 69 -8.38 -9.20 4.93
C PRO A 69 -8.50 -9.16 3.40
N THR A 70 -9.52 -9.80 2.83
CA THR A 70 -9.81 -9.76 1.39
C THR A 70 -10.71 -8.58 1.01
N GLY A 71 -10.30 -7.83 -0.01
CA GLY A 71 -11.03 -6.64 -0.46
C GLY A 71 -10.99 -5.49 0.55
N THR A 72 -11.75 -4.42 0.27
CA THR A 72 -11.80 -3.24 1.13
C THR A 72 -12.46 -3.55 2.47
N ASP A 73 -13.62 -4.19 2.46
CA ASP A 73 -14.41 -4.44 3.68
C ASP A 73 -13.69 -5.42 4.63
N GLY A 74 -13.10 -6.49 4.08
CA GLY A 74 -12.30 -7.43 4.87
C GLY A 74 -11.08 -6.76 5.49
N ARG A 75 -10.40 -5.88 4.74
CA ARG A 75 -9.28 -5.08 5.27
C ARG A 75 -9.74 -4.17 6.42
N LEU A 76 -10.86 -3.49 6.27
CA LEU A 76 -11.40 -2.61 7.32
C LEU A 76 -11.79 -3.41 8.58
N ALA A 77 -12.43 -4.57 8.40
CA ALA A 77 -12.79 -5.46 9.50
C ALA A 77 -11.54 -5.97 10.24
N PHE A 78 -10.50 -6.38 9.52
CA PHE A 78 -9.23 -6.80 10.12
C PHE A 78 -8.57 -5.68 10.92
N LEU A 79 -8.54 -4.46 10.38
CA LEU A 79 -7.95 -3.30 11.06
C LEU A 79 -8.74 -2.92 12.32
N ALA A 80 -10.08 -3.02 12.27
CA ALA A 80 -10.93 -2.80 13.43
C ALA A 80 -10.68 -3.85 14.51
N TRP A 81 -10.67 -5.13 14.14
CA TRP A 81 -10.32 -6.25 15.03
C TRP A 81 -8.95 -6.03 15.68
N ALA A 82 -7.91 -5.73 14.89
CA ALA A 82 -6.55 -5.56 15.38
C ALA A 82 -6.45 -4.39 16.38
N ARG A 83 -7.15 -3.28 16.09
CA ARG A 83 -7.20 -2.12 17.00
C ARG A 83 -7.88 -2.48 18.31
N GLN A 84 -9.03 -3.14 18.24
CA GLN A 84 -9.79 -3.54 19.42
C GLN A 84 -8.99 -4.52 20.28
N ARG A 85 -8.47 -5.61 19.70
CA ARG A 85 -7.68 -6.61 20.44
C ARG A 85 -6.45 -5.98 21.10
N ARG A 86 -5.72 -5.13 20.38
CA ARG A 86 -4.55 -4.43 20.93
C ARG A 86 -4.90 -3.56 22.14
N GLN A 87 -6.07 -2.92 22.16
CA GLN A 87 -6.55 -2.16 23.31
C GLN A 87 -6.94 -3.07 24.49
N GLU A 88 -7.51 -4.23 24.22
CA GLU A 88 -7.97 -5.18 25.25
C GLU A 88 -6.82 -5.93 25.93
N VAL A 89 -5.81 -6.37 25.17
CA VAL A 89 -4.74 -7.25 25.70
C VAL A 89 -3.35 -6.61 25.75
N GLY A 90 -3.18 -5.43 25.14
CA GLY A 90 -1.87 -4.77 25.01
C GLY A 90 -0.99 -5.35 23.89
N ASP A 91 0.10 -4.65 23.58
CA ASP A 91 0.92 -4.88 22.39
C ASP A 91 1.61 -6.26 22.36
N GLU A 92 2.16 -6.70 23.48
CA GLU A 92 2.95 -7.92 23.55
C GLU A 92 2.06 -9.17 23.42
N ALA A 93 0.97 -9.21 24.19
CA ALA A 93 -0.02 -10.28 24.11
C ALA A 93 -0.68 -10.34 22.72
N PHE A 94 -0.99 -9.18 22.13
CA PHE A 94 -1.51 -9.12 20.76
C PHE A 94 -0.54 -9.72 19.73
N ARG A 95 0.77 -9.48 19.85
CA ARG A 95 1.78 -10.07 18.94
C ARG A 95 1.87 -11.58 19.09
N GLU A 96 1.69 -12.12 20.30
CA GLU A 96 1.65 -13.57 20.52
C GLU A 96 0.39 -14.19 19.92
N GLU A 97 -0.77 -13.56 20.15
CA GLU A 97 -2.05 -13.98 19.59
C GLU A 97 -2.05 -13.94 18.05
N ALA A 98 -1.53 -12.86 17.46
CA ALA A 98 -1.38 -12.74 16.01
C ALA A 98 -0.52 -13.88 15.45
N ARG A 99 0.61 -14.22 16.11
CA ARG A 99 1.46 -15.35 15.73
C ARG A 99 0.74 -16.69 15.83
N ARG A 100 -0.07 -16.90 16.89
CA ARG A 100 -0.91 -18.10 17.04
C ARG A 100 -1.91 -18.26 15.90
N PHE A 101 -2.46 -17.15 15.40
CA PHE A 101 -3.34 -17.13 14.23
C PHE A 101 -2.60 -17.13 12.88
N GLY A 102 -1.28 -17.37 12.87
CA GLY A 102 -0.50 -17.45 11.64
C GLY A 102 -0.22 -16.09 10.97
N ILE A 103 -0.48 -14.98 11.65
CA ILE A 103 -0.09 -13.65 11.18
C ILE A 103 1.38 -13.44 11.54
N ARG A 104 2.22 -13.36 10.51
CA ARG A 104 3.67 -13.24 10.66
C ARG A 104 4.23 -12.18 9.71
N PRO A 105 5.31 -11.48 10.09
CA PRO A 105 6.01 -10.61 9.15
C PRO A 105 6.50 -11.44 7.96
N MET A 106 6.48 -10.85 6.77
CA MET A 106 7.08 -11.49 5.60
C MET A 106 8.60 -11.66 5.84
N PRO A 107 9.21 -12.84 5.58
CA PRO A 107 10.64 -13.02 5.77
C PRO A 107 11.46 -12.04 4.92
N LEU A 108 12.48 -11.40 5.51
CA LEU A 108 13.34 -10.43 4.82
C LEU A 108 13.96 -11.00 3.54
N ARG A 109 14.37 -12.28 3.59
CA ARG A 109 14.93 -12.98 2.43
C ARG A 109 13.97 -12.97 1.25
N ASP A 110 12.68 -13.18 1.50
CA ASP A 110 11.67 -13.26 0.44
C ASP A 110 11.25 -11.86 -0.04
N GLN A 111 11.22 -10.87 0.86
CA GLN A 111 11.08 -9.46 0.47
C GLN A 111 12.18 -9.05 -0.51
N MET A 112 13.45 -9.36 -0.20
CA MET A 112 14.59 -9.05 -1.06
C MET A 112 14.52 -9.80 -2.39
N ARG A 113 14.13 -11.07 -2.39
CA ARG A 113 13.95 -11.86 -3.62
C ARG A 113 12.91 -11.24 -4.55
N LEU A 114 11.76 -10.82 -4.01
CA LEU A 114 10.73 -10.17 -4.81
C LEU A 114 11.22 -8.83 -5.38
N GLN A 115 11.96 -8.02 -4.60
CA GLN A 115 12.55 -6.78 -5.12
C GLN A 115 13.57 -7.05 -6.24
N LEU A 116 14.45 -8.03 -6.06
CA LEU A 116 15.45 -8.39 -7.08
C LEU A 116 14.81 -8.96 -8.35
N ALA A 117 13.79 -9.80 -8.22
CA ALA A 117 13.03 -10.31 -9.36
C ALA A 117 12.36 -9.15 -10.12
N PHE A 118 11.71 -8.24 -9.41
CA PHE A 118 11.09 -7.05 -10.01
C PHE A 118 12.10 -6.18 -10.77
N LEU A 119 13.29 -5.96 -10.22
CA LEU A 119 14.38 -5.25 -10.91
C LEU A 119 14.88 -6.01 -12.15
N ALA A 120 15.03 -7.34 -12.06
CA ALA A 120 15.46 -8.17 -13.18
C ALA A 120 14.47 -8.12 -14.34
N GLU A 121 13.17 -8.22 -14.06
CA GLU A 121 12.11 -8.07 -15.06
C GLU A 121 12.11 -6.65 -15.66
N GLY A 122 12.31 -5.62 -14.84
CA GLY A 122 12.46 -4.25 -15.32
C GLY A 122 13.64 -4.07 -16.29
N LEU A 123 14.78 -4.70 -16.01
CA LEU A 123 15.94 -4.71 -16.91
C LEU A 123 15.65 -5.47 -18.20
N ALA A 124 15.00 -6.63 -18.13
CA ALA A 124 14.64 -7.43 -19.30
C ALA A 124 13.66 -6.67 -20.22
N ALA A 125 12.65 -6.01 -19.64
CA ALA A 125 11.71 -5.19 -20.40
C ALA A 125 12.39 -4.02 -21.12
N ALA A 126 13.39 -3.38 -20.49
CA ALA A 126 14.14 -2.29 -21.10
C ALA A 126 15.15 -2.75 -22.18
N ALA A 127 15.56 -4.02 -22.16
CA ALA A 127 16.52 -4.57 -23.11
C ALA A 127 15.92 -4.92 -24.48
N HIS A 128 14.59 -4.94 -24.61
CA HIS A 128 13.87 -5.21 -25.85
C HIS A 128 13.09 -3.97 -26.29
N PRO A 129 13.68 -3.12 -27.14
CA PRO A 129 13.01 -1.94 -27.71
C PRO A 129 11.92 -2.31 -28.73
#